data_AF-A0AAN6RB04-F1
#
_entry.id   AF-A0AAN6RB04-F1
#
_cell.length_a   1.000
_cell.length_b   1.000
_cell.length_c   1.000
_cell.angle_alpha   90.00
_cell.angle_beta   90.00
_cell.angle_gamma   90.00
#
_symmetry.space_group_name_H-M   'P 1'
#
loop_
_entity.id
_entity.type
_entity.pdbx_description
1 polymer ?
#
loop_
_entity_poly.entity_id
_entity_poly.type
_entity_poly.pdbx_seq_one_letter_code
_entity_poly.pdbx_strand_id
1 'polypeptide(L)'
;MRSNILPLTDWNRANYRKSILTTIRTKGRNAVLRNMVDNGGWLDEVLWVVNTKNHEDLKYFEEIIASSPRYKKLDIGRYVRAADYRQIWKLLQRETIYVKIDDDVLWLADDTIPLLVNHKVKHPNDFAVSANVINNPPLGFMHYHFGALHPYFPELDSGKPSQKISDNKSWKWSDHPYWEGPEDFEWSSTANPPAKGHRWLRVKQDKALARTPATQLKYEVWGTSYYSWAITAQQHYSFLENLETDQLHLYKFDPPWNMDNERIRINVLAIWSDDILDSDIDNWPAAKSDEDMIVMELPKRYYRREYCSS
;
A
#
# COMPACT_ATOMS: atom_id res chain seq x y z
N MET A 1 21.84 14.21 1.35
CA MET A 1 21.62 15.65 1.65
C MET A 1 20.75 15.68 2.91
N ARG A 2 21.20 16.30 4.01
CA ARG A 2 20.49 16.28 5.30
C ARG A 2 19.16 17.04 5.14
N SER A 3 18.03 16.33 5.19
CA SER A 3 16.72 16.98 5.24
C SER A 3 16.57 17.68 6.59
N ASN A 4 16.31 18.98 6.52
CA ASN A 4 15.96 19.79 7.70
C ASN A 4 14.58 19.35 8.19
N ILE A 5 14.56 18.29 9.01
CA ILE A 5 13.42 17.97 9.86
C ILE A 5 13.39 19.07 10.92
N LEU A 6 12.31 19.87 10.93
CA LEU A 6 12.04 20.84 11.98
C LEU A 6 12.16 20.16 13.36
N PRO A 7 12.72 20.82 14.38
CA PRO A 7 12.93 20.19 15.68
C PRO A 7 11.61 19.62 16.24
N LEU A 8 11.68 18.37 16.69
CA LEU A 8 10.61 17.58 17.33
C LEU A 8 9.98 18.21 18.59
N THR A 9 10.29 19.44 18.93
CA THR A 9 10.00 20.03 20.26
C THR A 9 8.72 20.85 20.34
N ASP A 10 8.08 21.24 19.23
CA ASP A 10 6.88 22.10 19.26
C ASP A 10 5.54 21.38 19.01
N TRP A 11 5.55 20.05 18.81
CA TRP A 11 4.35 19.28 18.40
C TRP A 11 3.57 18.61 19.56
N ASN A 12 4.06 18.70 20.81
CA ASN A 12 3.43 18.14 22.00
C ASN A 12 2.13 18.86 22.46
N ARG A 13 1.44 19.61 21.57
CA ARG A 13 0.25 20.41 21.93
C ARG A 13 -1.03 20.13 21.14
N ALA A 14 -1.03 19.19 20.19
CA ALA A 14 -2.26 18.80 19.49
C ALA A 14 -2.83 17.50 20.11
N ASN A 15 -3.87 17.64 20.94
CA ASN A 15 -4.56 16.56 21.67
C ASN A 15 -5.41 15.65 20.74
N TYR A 16 -4.82 14.97 19.75
CA TYR A 16 -5.55 14.01 18.92
C TYR A 16 -4.97 12.61 19.08
N ARG A 17 -5.86 11.62 19.26
CA ARG A 17 -5.50 10.20 19.29
C ARG A 17 -5.25 9.71 17.85
N LYS A 18 -4.22 8.90 17.66
CA LYS A 18 -3.85 8.29 16.37
C LYS A 18 -3.84 6.78 16.50
N SER A 19 -4.72 6.10 15.77
CA SER A 19 -4.94 4.66 15.91
C SER A 19 -4.81 3.96 14.56
N ILE A 20 -4.10 2.83 14.50
CA ILE A 20 -4.15 1.97 13.32
C ILE A 20 -5.41 1.12 13.33
N LEU A 21 -5.99 0.90 12.15
CA LEU A 21 -6.92 -0.20 11.90
C LEU A 21 -6.22 -1.23 11.01
N THR A 22 -5.88 -2.41 11.53
CA THR A 22 -5.16 -3.43 10.74
C THR A 22 -5.75 -4.83 10.90
N THR A 23 -5.68 -5.61 9.83
CA THR A 23 -5.90 -7.07 9.83
C THR A 23 -4.55 -7.81 9.83
N ILE A 24 -4.52 -9.12 10.07
CA ILE A 24 -3.30 -9.90 10.39
C ILE A 24 -2.65 -10.58 9.17
N ARG A 25 -1.38 -10.26 8.86
CA ARG A 25 -0.33 -11.24 8.51
C ARG A 25 1.07 -10.80 8.95
N THR A 26 1.91 -11.80 9.23
CA THR A 26 3.18 -11.82 9.98
C THR A 26 4.31 -10.86 9.54
N LYS A 27 4.24 -10.22 8.37
CA LYS A 27 5.36 -9.44 7.82
C LYS A 27 5.25 -7.93 8.04
N GLY A 28 4.04 -7.38 8.24
CA GLY A 28 3.80 -5.96 8.51
C GLY A 28 4.04 -5.51 9.97
N ARG A 29 4.18 -6.45 10.92
CA ARG A 29 4.34 -6.15 12.36
C ARG A 29 5.51 -5.20 12.64
N ASN A 30 6.63 -5.35 11.92
CA ASN A 30 7.79 -4.49 12.11
C ASN A 30 7.55 -3.05 11.64
N ALA A 31 6.73 -2.85 10.59
CA ALA A 31 6.37 -1.52 10.12
C ALA A 31 5.48 -0.81 11.14
N VAL A 32 4.49 -1.51 11.71
CA VAL A 32 3.61 -0.99 12.76
C VAL A 32 4.39 -0.70 14.04
N LEU A 33 5.20 -1.65 14.52
CA LEU A 33 5.95 -1.53 15.78
C LEU A 33 6.89 -0.32 15.75
N ARG A 34 7.65 -0.13 14.66
CA ARG A 34 8.57 1.01 14.50
C ARG A 34 7.85 2.36 14.51
N ASN A 35 6.56 2.40 14.16
CA ASN A 35 5.76 3.61 14.12
C ASN A 35 4.96 3.86 15.42
N MET A 36 5.10 3.03 16.44
CA MET A 36 4.51 3.30 17.75
C MET A 36 5.20 4.48 18.44
N VAL A 37 4.45 5.29 19.18
CA VAL A 37 5.01 6.44 19.94
C VAL A 37 6.11 6.03 20.92
N ASP A 38 6.00 4.85 21.53
CA ASP A 38 7.03 4.32 22.44
C ASP A 38 8.38 4.06 21.73
N ASN A 39 8.35 3.94 20.40
CA ASN A 39 9.51 3.74 19.54
C ASN A 39 9.89 4.99 18.72
N GLY A 40 9.39 6.17 19.11
CA GLY A 40 9.64 7.43 18.40
C GLY A 40 8.78 7.64 17.15
N GLY A 41 7.77 6.80 16.94
CA GLY A 41 6.79 6.93 15.86
C GLY A 41 5.59 7.82 16.22
N TRP A 42 4.51 7.69 15.44
CA TRP A 42 3.34 8.58 15.47
C TRP A 42 2.05 7.93 15.99
N LEU A 43 2.07 6.62 16.26
CA LEU A 43 0.86 5.85 16.58
C LEU A 43 0.71 5.64 18.07
N ASP A 44 -0.42 6.06 18.63
CA ASP A 44 -0.73 5.89 20.05
C ASP A 44 -1.17 4.45 20.35
N GLU A 45 -1.89 3.83 19.42
CA GLU A 45 -2.43 2.49 19.57
C GLU A 45 -2.66 1.78 18.23
N VAL A 46 -2.88 0.46 18.32
CA VAL A 46 -3.22 -0.38 17.18
C VAL A 46 -4.49 -1.14 17.49
N LEU A 47 -5.52 -0.93 16.68
CA LEU A 47 -6.76 -1.69 16.70
C LEU A 47 -6.68 -2.80 15.66
N TRP A 48 -6.72 -4.04 16.13
CA TRP A 48 -6.72 -5.21 15.27
C TRP A 48 -8.13 -5.69 15.03
N VAL A 49 -8.57 -5.65 13.78
CA VAL A 49 -9.88 -6.16 13.39
C VAL A 49 -9.78 -7.67 13.23
N VAL A 50 -10.53 -8.41 14.04
CA VAL A 50 -10.56 -9.86 13.93
C VAL A 50 -11.67 -10.27 12.97
N ASN A 51 -11.29 -10.69 11.76
CA ASN A 51 -12.21 -11.17 10.74
C ASN A 51 -11.77 -12.52 10.14
N THR A 52 -11.47 -13.48 11.01
CA THR A 52 -11.10 -14.86 10.62
C THR A 52 -11.73 -15.88 11.57
N LYS A 53 -11.93 -17.10 11.08
CA LYS A 53 -12.33 -18.27 11.88
C LYS A 53 -11.21 -19.30 12.00
N ASN A 54 -10.05 -19.03 11.42
CA ASN A 54 -8.90 -19.92 11.47
C ASN A 54 -8.31 -19.91 12.89
N HIS A 55 -8.31 -21.07 13.55
CA HIS A 55 -7.86 -21.20 14.93
C HIS A 55 -6.36 -20.89 15.10
N GLU A 56 -5.52 -21.21 14.11
CA GLU A 56 -4.09 -20.91 14.17
C GLU A 56 -3.83 -19.40 14.07
N ASP A 57 -4.57 -18.72 13.17
CA ASP A 57 -4.48 -17.26 13.04
C ASP A 57 -4.94 -16.57 14.33
N LEU A 58 -6.01 -17.07 14.97
CA LEU A 58 -6.51 -16.55 16.24
C LEU A 58 -5.54 -16.82 17.39
N LYS A 59 -4.91 -17.99 17.45
CA LYS A 59 -3.89 -18.28 18.47
C LYS A 59 -2.70 -17.33 18.35
N TYR A 60 -2.20 -17.16 17.13
CA TYR A 60 -1.11 -16.21 16.88
C TYR A 60 -1.52 -14.75 17.15
N PHE A 61 -2.78 -14.41 16.88
CA PHE A 61 -3.31 -13.09 17.20
C PHE A 61 -3.24 -12.77 18.70
N GLU A 62 -3.59 -13.74 19.56
CA GLU A 62 -3.50 -13.55 21.02
C GLU A 62 -2.04 -13.28 21.46
N GLU A 63 -1.06 -13.92 20.81
CA GLU A 63 0.37 -13.62 21.04
C GLU A 63 0.73 -12.18 20.63
N ILE A 64 0.18 -11.68 19.52
CA ILE A 64 0.37 -10.29 19.08
C ILE A 64 -0.21 -9.33 20.11
N ILE A 65 -1.47 -9.49 20.50
CA ILE A 65 -2.15 -8.60 21.45
C ILE A 65 -1.41 -8.59 22.80
N ALA A 66 -0.99 -9.76 23.29
CA ALA A 66 -0.24 -9.85 24.54
C ALA A 66 1.13 -9.15 24.49
N SER A 67 1.69 -8.90 23.29
CA SER A 67 3.02 -8.31 23.15
C SER A 67 3.07 -6.79 23.40
N SER A 68 1.94 -6.09 23.49
CA SER A 68 1.91 -4.66 23.79
C SER A 68 0.58 -4.22 24.41
N PRO A 69 0.58 -3.44 25.51
CA PRO A 69 -0.65 -2.89 26.08
C PRO A 69 -1.35 -1.87 25.16
N ARG A 70 -0.67 -1.39 24.12
CA ARG A 70 -1.24 -0.49 23.10
C ARG A 70 -1.96 -1.23 21.99
N TYR A 71 -1.87 -2.56 21.93
CA TYR A 71 -2.57 -3.36 20.95
C TYR A 71 -3.91 -3.79 21.51
N LYS A 72 -4.98 -3.45 20.80
CA LYS A 72 -6.36 -3.73 21.21
C LYS A 72 -7.05 -4.57 20.16
N LYS A 73 -7.79 -5.56 20.63
CA LYS A 73 -8.70 -6.33 19.79
C LYS A 73 -9.94 -5.51 19.51
N LEU A 74 -10.31 -5.42 18.24
CA LEU A 74 -11.60 -4.90 17.80
C LEU A 74 -12.45 -6.07 17.30
N ASP A 75 -13.31 -6.58 18.20
CA ASP A 75 -14.19 -7.69 17.91
C ASP A 75 -15.57 -7.17 17.48
N ILE A 76 -15.92 -7.46 16.22
CA ILE A 76 -17.21 -7.13 15.62
C ILE A 76 -18.30 -8.18 15.96
N GLY A 77 -17.95 -9.22 16.73
CA GLY A 77 -18.86 -10.26 17.21
C GLY A 77 -19.36 -11.22 16.13
N ARG A 78 -19.03 -10.97 14.86
CA ARG A 78 -19.42 -11.77 13.70
C ARG A 78 -18.40 -11.61 12.58
N TYR A 79 -18.33 -12.61 11.72
CA TYR A 79 -17.53 -12.54 10.51
C TYR A 79 -18.22 -11.63 9.47
N VAL A 80 -17.47 -10.71 8.83
CA VAL A 80 -17.97 -9.75 7.84
C VAL A 80 -17.31 -9.95 6.48
N ARG A 81 -18.04 -9.62 5.41
CA ARG A 81 -17.54 -9.66 4.02
C ARG A 81 -18.11 -8.50 3.22
N ALA A 82 -17.36 -8.08 2.19
CA ALA A 82 -17.81 -7.09 1.21
C ALA A 82 -18.40 -5.84 1.87
N ALA A 83 -19.63 -5.44 1.55
CA ALA A 83 -20.27 -4.24 2.10
C ALA A 83 -20.36 -4.23 3.64
N ASP A 84 -20.30 -5.39 4.32
CA ASP A 84 -20.34 -5.44 5.78
C ASP A 84 -19.03 -4.96 6.44
N TYR A 85 -17.94 -4.79 5.69
CA TYR A 85 -16.72 -4.14 6.20
C TYR A 85 -17.00 -2.72 6.72
N ARG A 86 -18.05 -2.05 6.20
CA ARG A 86 -18.51 -0.75 6.71
C ARG A 86 -18.81 -0.75 8.22
N GLN A 87 -19.19 -1.90 8.79
CA GLN A 87 -19.55 -1.99 10.21
C GLN A 87 -18.35 -1.78 11.14
N ILE A 88 -17.12 -2.05 10.67
CA ILE A 88 -15.90 -1.81 11.45
C ILE A 88 -15.73 -0.32 11.74
N TRP A 89 -16.06 0.51 10.77
CA TRP A 89 -15.95 1.96 10.84
C TRP A 89 -16.88 2.61 11.89
N LYS A 90 -17.92 1.90 12.34
CA LYS A 90 -18.79 2.37 13.42
C LYS A 90 -18.14 2.31 14.79
N LEU A 91 -17.06 1.53 14.92
CA LEU A 91 -16.36 1.33 16.18
C LEU A 91 -15.23 2.35 16.39
N LEU A 92 -15.09 3.29 15.44
CA LEU A 92 -14.13 4.38 15.58
C LEU A 92 -14.52 5.31 16.71
N GLN A 93 -13.51 5.89 17.36
CA GLN A 93 -13.68 6.93 18.35
C GLN A 93 -13.60 8.28 17.66
N ARG A 94 -14.47 9.22 18.05
CA ARG A 94 -14.48 10.59 17.53
C ARG A 94 -13.17 11.31 17.80
N GLU A 95 -12.94 12.41 17.07
CA GLU A 95 -11.77 13.30 17.22
C GLU A 95 -10.42 12.57 17.06
N THR A 96 -10.38 11.52 16.24
CA THR A 96 -9.24 10.62 16.10
C THR A 96 -8.87 10.47 14.62
N ILE A 97 -7.58 10.57 14.28
CA ILE A 97 -7.09 10.18 12.95
C ILE A 97 -6.81 8.69 12.97
N TYR A 98 -7.42 7.97 12.04
CA TYR A 98 -7.15 6.55 11.83
C TYR A 98 -6.23 6.36 10.64
N VAL A 99 -5.22 5.52 10.80
CA VAL A 99 -4.39 5.00 9.71
C VAL A 99 -4.79 3.54 9.46
N LYS A 100 -5.61 3.28 8.45
CA LYS A 100 -5.92 1.92 8.02
C LYS A 100 -4.70 1.30 7.34
N ILE A 101 -4.41 0.03 7.64
CA ILE A 101 -3.38 -0.78 7.01
C ILE A 101 -3.95 -2.19 6.77
N ASP A 102 -3.97 -2.69 5.54
CA ASP A 102 -4.39 -4.06 5.25
C ASP A 102 -3.35 -5.11 5.66
N ASP A 103 -3.81 -6.34 5.90
CA ASP A 103 -2.97 -7.47 6.27
C ASP A 103 -1.97 -7.91 5.20
N ASP A 104 -2.21 -7.54 3.95
CA ASP A 104 -1.34 -7.83 2.82
C ASP A 104 -0.23 -6.78 2.61
N VAL A 105 -0.15 -5.76 3.47
CA VAL A 105 0.94 -4.78 3.47
C VAL A 105 2.19 -5.38 4.13
N LEU A 106 3.25 -5.56 3.33
CA LEU A 106 4.48 -6.21 3.77
C LEU A 106 5.56 -5.23 4.24
N TRP A 107 5.54 -4.00 3.75
CA TRP A 107 6.58 -3.01 4.02
C TRP A 107 6.00 -1.59 3.89
N LEU A 108 6.53 -0.67 4.71
CA LEU A 108 6.27 0.77 4.62
C LEU A 108 7.61 1.50 4.72
N ALA A 109 7.75 2.56 3.93
CA ALA A 109 8.83 3.53 4.13
C ALA A 109 8.67 4.17 5.51
N ASP A 110 9.79 4.50 6.15
CA ASP A 110 9.82 4.97 7.53
C ASP A 110 9.07 6.31 7.71
N ASP A 111 8.96 7.09 6.64
CA ASP A 111 8.27 8.37 6.58
C ASP A 111 6.79 8.27 6.14
N THR A 112 6.28 7.08 5.77
CA THR A 112 4.91 6.93 5.24
C THR A 112 3.84 7.42 6.20
N ILE A 113 3.82 6.92 7.44
CA ILE A 113 2.80 7.31 8.43
C ILE A 113 2.91 8.79 8.82
N PRO A 114 4.11 9.32 9.16
CA PRO A 114 4.29 10.74 9.41
C PRO A 114 3.77 11.62 8.26
N LEU A 115 4.09 11.30 7.00
CA LEU A 115 3.65 12.09 5.85
C LEU A 115 2.13 12.05 5.68
N LEU A 116 1.50 10.88 5.76
CA LEU A 116 0.04 10.73 5.63
C LEU A 116 -0.71 11.53 6.69
N VAL A 117 -0.32 11.36 7.96
CA VAL A 117 -1.00 12.02 9.09
C VAL A 117 -0.77 13.53 9.03
N ASN A 118 0.47 13.97 8.80
CA ASN A 118 0.78 15.39 8.69
C ASN A 118 0.03 16.07 7.55
N HIS A 119 -0.07 15.42 6.38
CA HIS A 119 -0.85 15.92 5.26
C HIS A 119 -2.33 16.04 5.63
N LYS A 120 -2.94 14.99 6.20
CA LYS A 120 -4.35 15.00 6.61
C LYS A 120 -4.67 16.10 7.65
N VAL A 121 -3.75 16.37 8.57
CA VAL A 121 -3.87 17.45 9.56
C VAL A 121 -3.80 18.83 8.90
N LYS A 122 -2.85 19.04 8.00
CA LYS A 122 -2.66 20.34 7.31
C LYS A 122 -3.73 20.62 6.25
N HIS A 123 -4.31 19.57 5.68
CA HIS A 123 -5.32 19.63 4.65
C HIS A 123 -6.60 18.92 5.15
N PRO A 124 -7.32 19.50 6.14
CA PRO A 124 -8.51 18.87 6.70
C PRO A 124 -9.62 18.64 5.66
N ASN A 125 -9.63 19.44 4.57
CA ASN A 125 -10.56 19.31 3.45
C ASN A 125 -10.31 18.05 2.60
N ASP A 126 -9.10 17.49 2.57
CA ASP A 126 -8.88 16.21 1.89
C ASP A 126 -9.64 15.12 2.66
N PHE A 127 -10.66 14.50 2.06
CA PHE A 127 -11.50 13.53 2.77
C PHE A 127 -10.67 12.36 3.32
N ALA A 128 -9.79 11.80 2.50
CA ALA A 128 -8.87 10.75 2.88
C ALA A 128 -7.53 10.92 2.15
N VAL A 129 -6.44 10.44 2.77
CA VAL A 129 -5.09 10.49 2.18
C VAL A 129 -4.56 9.07 2.10
N SER A 130 -4.31 8.56 0.90
CA SER A 130 -3.78 7.21 0.70
C SER A 130 -2.27 7.20 0.51
N ALA A 131 -1.60 6.13 0.95
CA ALA A 131 -0.20 5.92 0.61
C ALA A 131 -0.04 5.61 -0.89
N ASN A 132 1.14 5.87 -1.43
CA ASN A 132 1.51 5.39 -2.75
C ASN A 132 1.87 3.89 -2.68
N VAL A 133 0.92 3.02 -3.03
CA VAL A 133 1.04 1.55 -2.90
C VAL A 133 1.59 0.93 -4.18
N ILE A 134 2.62 0.09 -4.04
CA ILE A 134 3.15 -0.73 -5.14
C ILE A 134 2.14 -1.83 -5.49
N ASN A 135 1.98 -2.14 -6.78
CA ASN A 135 0.96 -3.07 -7.28
C ASN A 135 -0.49 -2.58 -7.04
N ASN A 136 -0.68 -1.27 -6.97
CA ASN A 136 -1.99 -0.63 -7.05
C ASN A 136 -2.25 -0.21 -8.52
N PRO A 137 -3.35 -0.64 -9.17
CA PRO A 137 -3.51 -0.51 -10.62
C PRO A 137 -3.31 0.91 -11.20
N PRO A 138 -4.01 1.98 -10.75
CA PRO A 138 -3.78 3.33 -11.25
C PRO A 138 -2.39 3.87 -10.92
N LEU A 139 -1.84 3.53 -9.75
CA LEU A 139 -0.53 4.02 -9.33
C LEU A 139 0.61 3.38 -10.12
N GLY A 140 0.44 2.15 -10.60
CA GLY A 140 1.43 1.51 -11.47
C GLY A 140 1.69 2.28 -12.75
N PHE A 141 0.63 2.80 -13.37
CA PHE A 141 0.75 3.71 -14.51
C PHE A 141 1.58 4.94 -14.15
N MET A 142 1.31 5.56 -13.00
CA MET A 142 2.09 6.70 -12.52
C MET A 142 3.56 6.34 -12.31
N HIS A 143 3.86 5.22 -11.63
CA HIS A 143 5.23 4.74 -11.40
C HIS A 143 5.99 4.54 -12.70
N TYR A 144 5.34 4.00 -13.74
CA TYR A 144 5.92 3.84 -15.07
C TYR A 144 6.32 5.19 -15.67
N HIS A 145 5.41 6.17 -15.63
CA HIS A 145 5.64 7.50 -16.19
C HIS A 145 6.60 8.39 -15.38
N PHE A 146 6.77 8.11 -14.09
CA PHE A 146 7.80 8.74 -13.26
C PHE A 146 9.17 8.06 -13.36
N GLY A 147 9.32 7.02 -14.19
CA GLY A 147 10.60 6.35 -14.42
C GLY A 147 11.01 5.39 -13.29
N ALA A 148 10.06 4.93 -12.48
CA ALA A 148 10.34 4.02 -11.36
C ALA A 148 10.43 2.55 -11.78
N LEU A 149 10.11 2.21 -13.02
CA LEU A 149 10.11 0.83 -13.51
C LEU A 149 11.38 0.50 -14.32
N HIS A 150 11.90 -0.69 -14.07
CA HIS A 150 13.10 -1.25 -14.65
C HIS A 150 12.77 -2.54 -15.39
N PRO A 151 13.47 -2.86 -16.50
CA PRO A 151 13.22 -4.10 -17.22
C PRO A 151 13.78 -5.31 -16.47
N TYR A 152 12.89 -6.19 -16.04
CA TYR A 152 13.22 -7.55 -15.64
C TYR A 152 12.59 -8.57 -16.61
N PHE A 153 13.25 -9.73 -16.75
CA PHE A 153 12.74 -10.88 -17.50
C PHE A 153 12.95 -12.17 -16.73
N PRO A 154 12.13 -13.22 -16.96
CA PRO A 154 12.37 -14.52 -16.34
C PRO A 154 13.74 -15.06 -16.75
N GLU A 155 14.44 -15.63 -15.78
CA GLU A 155 15.69 -16.33 -16.01
C GLU A 155 15.51 -17.44 -17.06
N LEU A 156 16.47 -17.56 -17.97
CA LEU A 156 16.45 -18.57 -19.02
C LEU A 156 17.34 -19.76 -18.66
N ASP A 157 16.88 -20.95 -19.00
CA ASP A 157 17.66 -22.18 -19.08
C ASP A 157 17.66 -22.66 -20.54
N SER A 158 18.84 -22.69 -21.17
CA SER A 158 19.00 -23.13 -22.55
C SER A 158 18.09 -22.36 -23.55
N GLY A 159 17.97 -21.05 -23.34
CA GLY A 159 17.18 -20.15 -24.19
C GLY A 159 15.67 -20.14 -23.95
N LYS A 160 15.18 -20.87 -22.93
CA LYS A 160 13.76 -20.92 -22.56
C LYS A 160 13.56 -20.52 -21.10
N PRO A 161 12.41 -19.98 -20.70
CA PRO A 161 12.15 -19.63 -19.30
C PRO A 161 12.39 -20.83 -18.38
N SER A 162 13.25 -20.64 -17.39
CA SER A 162 13.66 -21.66 -16.44
C SER A 162 12.45 -22.19 -15.67
N GLN A 163 12.38 -23.52 -15.59
CA GLN A 163 11.39 -24.25 -14.80
C GLN A 163 11.90 -24.58 -13.39
N LYS A 164 13.18 -24.27 -13.11
CA LYS A 164 13.83 -24.57 -11.84
C LYS A 164 13.41 -23.55 -10.79
N ILE A 165 13.25 -24.02 -9.56
CA ILE A 165 13.08 -23.14 -8.40
C ILE A 165 14.42 -22.43 -8.18
N SER A 166 14.41 -21.09 -8.10
CA SER A 166 15.61 -20.34 -7.74
C SER A 166 16.04 -20.68 -6.32
N ASP A 167 17.30 -21.02 -6.14
CA ASP A 167 17.94 -21.28 -4.85
C ASP A 167 18.30 -19.99 -4.10
N ASN A 168 18.47 -18.88 -4.83
CA ASN A 168 18.80 -17.57 -4.27
C ASN A 168 17.58 -16.96 -3.54
N LYS A 169 17.80 -16.61 -2.27
CA LYS A 169 16.81 -16.05 -1.35
C LYS A 169 16.99 -14.54 -1.10
N SER A 170 18.00 -13.92 -1.67
CA SER A 170 18.20 -12.47 -1.49
C SER A 170 17.07 -11.70 -2.18
N TRP A 171 16.66 -10.61 -1.57
CA TRP A 171 15.73 -9.65 -2.19
C TRP A 171 16.48 -8.57 -2.97
N LYS A 172 17.78 -8.42 -2.72
CA LYS A 172 18.64 -7.41 -3.33
C LYS A 172 18.92 -7.78 -4.77
N TRP A 173 18.62 -6.89 -5.69
CA TRP A 173 18.82 -7.14 -7.12
C TRP A 173 20.31 -7.31 -7.44
N SER A 174 21.20 -6.62 -6.72
CA SER A 174 22.65 -6.65 -6.95
C SER A 174 23.33 -7.97 -6.58
N ASP A 175 22.65 -8.83 -5.79
CA ASP A 175 23.10 -10.18 -5.47
C ASP A 175 22.79 -11.20 -6.60
N HIS A 176 22.22 -10.72 -7.72
CA HIS A 176 21.85 -11.54 -8.87
C HIS A 176 22.64 -11.12 -10.12
N PRO A 177 22.92 -12.08 -11.03
CA PRO A 177 23.46 -11.70 -12.33
C PRO A 177 22.43 -10.89 -13.11
N TYR A 178 22.92 -10.08 -14.05
CA TYR A 178 22.05 -9.51 -15.08
C TYR A 178 21.43 -10.63 -15.92
N TRP A 179 20.25 -10.35 -16.46
CA TRP A 179 19.58 -11.21 -17.42
C TRP A 179 20.40 -11.33 -18.70
N GLU A 180 20.56 -12.56 -19.18
CA GLU A 180 21.20 -12.90 -20.44
C GLU A 180 20.22 -13.67 -21.32
N GLY A 181 20.14 -13.29 -22.59
CA GLY A 181 19.23 -13.89 -23.56
C GLY A 181 19.15 -13.06 -24.85
N PRO A 182 18.26 -13.44 -25.78
CA PRO A 182 18.12 -12.76 -27.07
C PRO A 182 17.78 -11.27 -26.94
N GLU A 183 18.37 -10.43 -27.80
CA GLU A 183 18.13 -8.99 -27.80
C GLU A 183 16.69 -8.60 -28.15
N ASP A 184 15.96 -9.49 -28.83
CA ASP A 184 14.56 -9.36 -29.24
C ASP A 184 13.58 -10.10 -28.32
N PHE A 185 14.05 -10.64 -27.19
CA PHE A 185 13.18 -11.34 -26.25
C PHE A 185 12.07 -10.42 -25.71
N GLU A 186 10.84 -10.88 -25.73
CA GLU A 186 9.69 -10.18 -25.16
C GLU A 186 8.94 -11.10 -24.20
N TRP A 187 8.28 -10.50 -23.20
CA TRP A 187 7.41 -11.24 -22.29
C TRP A 187 5.98 -10.71 -22.36
N SER A 188 5.03 -11.60 -22.63
CA SER A 188 3.61 -11.25 -22.68
C SER A 188 3.03 -11.05 -21.27
N SER A 189 2.18 -10.03 -21.11
CA SER A 189 1.40 -9.80 -19.89
C SER A 189 0.42 -10.94 -19.57
N THR A 190 0.06 -11.75 -20.57
CA THR A 190 -0.86 -12.89 -20.44
C THR A 190 -0.14 -14.24 -20.37
N ALA A 191 1.20 -14.26 -20.45
CA ALA A 191 1.96 -15.49 -20.31
C ALA A 191 1.78 -16.07 -18.89
N ASN A 192 1.70 -17.38 -18.77
CA ASN A 192 1.69 -18.03 -17.46
C ASN A 192 3.07 -17.92 -16.78
N PRO A 193 3.13 -17.92 -15.43
CA PRO A 193 4.39 -18.06 -14.71
C PRO A 193 5.15 -19.30 -15.20
N PRO A 194 6.45 -19.18 -15.56
CA PRO A 194 7.25 -20.32 -16.00
C PRO A 194 7.14 -21.51 -15.04
N ALA A 195 7.41 -21.29 -13.75
CA ALA A 195 7.28 -22.28 -12.70
C ALA A 195 7.06 -21.60 -11.34
N LYS A 196 6.65 -22.35 -10.33
CA LYS A 196 6.61 -21.82 -8.96
C LYS A 196 8.03 -21.51 -8.50
N GLY A 197 8.29 -20.28 -8.07
CA GLY A 197 9.63 -19.87 -7.58
C GLY A 197 10.66 -19.62 -8.68
N HIS A 198 10.23 -19.45 -9.94
CA HIS A 198 11.10 -18.91 -10.99
C HIS A 198 11.52 -17.47 -10.62
N ARG A 199 12.74 -17.11 -11.01
CA ARG A 199 13.32 -15.78 -10.76
C ARG A 199 13.19 -14.90 -12.00
N TRP A 200 13.03 -13.59 -11.78
CA TRP A 200 13.24 -12.59 -12.82
C TRP A 200 14.56 -11.86 -12.56
N LEU A 201 15.30 -11.58 -13.61
CA LEU A 201 16.62 -10.95 -13.57
C LEU A 201 16.58 -9.60 -14.27
N ARG A 202 17.37 -8.65 -13.76
CA ARG A 202 17.49 -7.29 -14.28
C ARG A 202 18.15 -7.32 -15.66
N VAL A 203 17.55 -6.70 -16.67
CA VAL A 203 18.18 -6.51 -17.99
C VAL A 203 19.11 -5.31 -17.93
N LYS A 204 20.32 -5.35 -18.52
CA LYS A 204 21.28 -4.22 -18.42
C LYS A 204 20.80 -2.90 -19.02
N GLN A 205 20.01 -2.96 -20.10
CA GLN A 205 19.63 -1.78 -20.87
C GLN A 205 18.18 -1.40 -20.58
N ASP A 206 17.94 -0.20 -20.04
CA ASP A 206 16.59 0.27 -19.69
C ASP A 206 15.65 0.42 -20.89
N LYS A 207 16.20 0.58 -22.10
CA LYS A 207 15.42 0.54 -23.35
C LYS A 207 14.64 -0.77 -23.52
N ALA A 208 15.07 -1.84 -22.87
CA ALA A 208 14.34 -3.10 -22.86
C ALA A 208 12.98 -3.01 -22.15
N LEU A 209 12.69 -1.95 -21.39
CA LEU A 209 11.39 -1.78 -20.73
C LEU A 209 10.22 -1.85 -21.72
N ALA A 210 10.44 -1.36 -22.95
CA ALA A 210 9.48 -1.43 -24.05
C ALA A 210 9.06 -2.87 -24.42
N ARG A 211 9.91 -3.86 -24.14
CA ARG A 211 9.70 -5.29 -24.43
C ARG A 211 9.07 -6.05 -23.26
N THR A 212 8.70 -5.34 -22.20
CA THR A 212 8.16 -5.93 -20.99
C THR A 212 6.66 -5.67 -20.84
N PRO A 213 5.94 -6.44 -20.02
CA PRO A 213 4.53 -6.21 -19.74
C PRO A 213 4.21 -4.81 -19.17
N ALA A 214 5.20 -4.11 -18.60
CA ALA A 214 5.00 -2.79 -18.01
C ALA A 214 4.44 -1.76 -18.99
N THR A 215 4.69 -1.90 -20.29
CA THR A 215 4.14 -1.00 -21.33
C THR A 215 2.62 -1.08 -21.46
N GLN A 216 1.99 -2.10 -20.86
CA GLN A 216 0.55 -2.30 -20.88
C GLN A 216 -0.14 -1.77 -19.63
N LEU A 217 0.61 -1.11 -18.72
CA LEU A 217 0.04 -0.39 -17.60
C LEU A 217 -0.91 0.70 -18.11
N LYS A 218 -2.09 0.75 -17.52
CA LYS A 218 -3.12 1.75 -17.80
C LYS A 218 -3.56 2.40 -16.50
N TYR A 219 -3.97 3.65 -16.61
CA TYR A 219 -4.59 4.38 -15.52
C TYR A 219 -6.06 3.94 -15.36
N GLU A 220 -6.26 2.73 -14.84
CA GLU A 220 -7.57 2.13 -14.61
C GLU A 220 -7.50 1.10 -13.46
N VAL A 221 -8.61 0.88 -12.76
CA VAL A 221 -8.64 -0.05 -11.61
C VAL A 221 -8.80 -1.50 -12.03
N TRP A 222 -9.65 -1.78 -13.00
CA TRP A 222 -10.08 -3.15 -13.37
C TRP A 222 -9.42 -3.65 -14.66
N GLY A 223 -8.18 -3.23 -14.89
CA GLY A 223 -7.44 -3.43 -16.14
C GLY A 223 -6.42 -4.54 -16.14
N THR A 224 -5.57 -4.57 -17.17
CA THR A 224 -4.43 -5.49 -17.26
C THR A 224 -3.51 -5.40 -16.03
N SER A 225 -3.32 -4.20 -15.48
CA SER A 225 -2.57 -3.95 -14.25
C SER A 225 -3.11 -4.70 -13.03
N TYR A 226 -4.40 -5.04 -13.03
CA TYR A 226 -5.06 -5.78 -11.93
C TYR A 226 -4.87 -7.29 -12.05
N TYR A 227 -4.89 -7.83 -13.27
CA TYR A 227 -4.92 -9.28 -13.51
C TYR A 227 -3.56 -9.88 -13.89
N SER A 228 -2.63 -9.08 -14.39
CA SER A 228 -1.34 -9.58 -14.89
C SER A 228 -0.32 -9.72 -13.76
N TRP A 229 -0.04 -10.96 -13.36
CA TRP A 229 1.06 -11.27 -12.45
C TRP A 229 2.43 -10.79 -12.97
N ALA A 230 2.60 -10.73 -14.31
CA ALA A 230 3.85 -10.34 -14.93
C ALA A 230 4.09 -8.82 -14.79
N ILE A 231 3.02 -8.01 -14.88
CA ILE A 231 3.09 -6.58 -14.55
C ILE A 231 3.40 -6.39 -13.06
N THR A 232 2.70 -7.12 -12.19
CA THR A 232 2.98 -7.11 -10.74
C THR A 232 4.45 -7.44 -10.46
N ALA A 233 5.01 -8.46 -11.14
CA ALA A 233 6.42 -8.80 -11.02
C ALA A 233 7.32 -7.60 -11.39
N GLN A 234 7.09 -6.95 -12.53
CA GLN A 234 7.86 -5.75 -12.91
C GLN A 234 7.82 -4.66 -11.84
N GLN A 235 6.64 -4.35 -11.31
CA GLN A 235 6.50 -3.33 -10.28
C GLN A 235 7.27 -3.69 -9.00
N HIS A 236 7.19 -4.94 -8.54
CA HIS A 236 7.85 -5.38 -7.33
C HIS A 236 9.38 -5.46 -7.48
N TYR A 237 9.90 -6.04 -8.56
CA TYR A 237 11.34 -6.10 -8.78
C TYR A 237 11.94 -4.69 -8.94
N SER A 238 11.26 -3.80 -9.66
CA SER A 238 11.69 -2.41 -9.78
C SER A 238 11.67 -1.67 -8.44
N PHE A 239 10.64 -1.91 -7.62
CA PHE A 239 10.58 -1.36 -6.28
C PHE A 239 11.74 -1.84 -5.41
N LEU A 240 12.08 -3.14 -5.44
CA LEU A 240 13.19 -3.67 -4.67
C LEU A 240 14.54 -3.07 -5.12
N GLU A 241 14.73 -2.86 -6.42
CA GLU A 241 15.89 -2.14 -6.95
C GLU A 241 15.97 -0.70 -6.45
N ASN A 242 14.87 0.04 -6.53
CA ASN A 242 14.82 1.43 -6.06
C ASN A 242 14.98 1.52 -4.54
N LEU A 243 14.49 0.54 -3.79
CA LEU A 243 14.70 0.43 -2.35
C LEU A 243 16.18 0.21 -2.03
N GLU A 244 16.85 -0.70 -2.73
CA GLU A 244 18.27 -0.98 -2.52
C GLU A 244 19.17 0.21 -2.91
N THR A 245 18.79 0.96 -3.93
CA THR A 245 19.60 2.04 -4.53
C THR A 245 19.24 3.45 -4.04
N ASP A 246 18.45 3.55 -2.97
CA ASP A 246 18.00 4.83 -2.36
C ASP A 246 17.26 5.75 -3.36
N GLN A 247 16.49 5.16 -4.27
CA GLN A 247 15.68 5.84 -5.29
C GLN A 247 14.19 5.93 -4.93
N LEU A 248 13.84 5.81 -3.64
CA LEU A 248 12.44 5.83 -3.20
C LEU A 248 11.73 7.16 -3.49
N HIS A 249 12.46 8.23 -3.76
CA HIS A 249 11.89 9.52 -4.16
C HIS A 249 11.03 9.43 -5.43
N LEU A 250 11.26 8.45 -6.31
CA LEU A 250 10.44 8.20 -7.50
C LEU A 250 8.98 7.81 -7.16
N TYR A 251 8.73 7.39 -5.91
CA TYR A 251 7.40 7.06 -5.40
C TYR A 251 6.82 8.15 -4.50
N LYS A 252 7.47 9.30 -4.36
CA LYS A 252 7.02 10.41 -3.50
C LYS A 252 6.43 11.51 -4.36
N PHE A 253 5.11 11.58 -4.41
CA PHE A 253 4.41 12.62 -5.18
C PHE A 253 4.28 13.89 -4.35
N ASP A 254 4.87 14.98 -4.83
CA ASP A 254 4.79 16.31 -4.23
C ASP A 254 4.53 17.37 -5.34
N PRO A 255 3.33 17.98 -5.40
CA PRO A 255 2.19 17.74 -4.50
C PRO A 255 1.63 16.30 -4.64
N PRO A 256 0.88 15.79 -3.65
CA PRO A 256 0.24 14.49 -3.74
C PRO A 256 -0.66 14.37 -4.98
N TRP A 257 -0.74 13.16 -5.53
CA TRP A 257 -1.62 12.90 -6.66
C TRP A 257 -3.09 12.96 -6.22
N ASN A 258 -3.82 13.93 -6.76
CA ASN A 258 -5.24 14.04 -6.52
C ASN A 258 -5.99 13.02 -7.40
N MET A 259 -6.64 12.05 -6.75
CA MET A 259 -7.41 11.02 -7.43
C MET A 259 -8.73 11.54 -8.03
N ASP A 260 -9.14 12.78 -7.79
CA ASP A 260 -10.40 13.39 -8.28
C ASP A 260 -11.65 12.50 -8.14
N ASN A 261 -11.77 11.83 -6.98
CA ASN A 261 -12.85 10.88 -6.65
C ASN A 261 -12.90 9.64 -7.55
N GLU A 262 -11.81 9.34 -8.25
CA GLU A 262 -11.60 8.07 -8.92
C GLU A 262 -11.18 6.99 -7.92
N ARG A 263 -11.44 5.75 -8.31
CA ARG A 263 -11.21 4.61 -7.43
C ARG A 263 -9.72 4.35 -7.25
N ILE A 264 -9.31 4.22 -5.99
CA ILE A 264 -8.02 3.66 -5.57
C ILE A 264 -8.26 2.59 -4.50
N ARG A 265 -7.36 1.61 -4.38
CA ARG A 265 -7.40 0.66 -3.26
C ARG A 265 -7.00 1.36 -1.96
N ILE A 266 -7.65 1.01 -0.86
CA ILE A 266 -7.40 1.64 0.45
C ILE A 266 -6.44 0.82 1.34
N ASN A 267 -5.45 0.13 0.77
CA ASN A 267 -4.52 -0.72 1.53
C ASN A 267 -3.84 0.05 2.67
N VAL A 268 -3.49 1.32 2.44
CA VAL A 268 -3.00 2.23 3.48
C VAL A 268 -3.65 3.60 3.30
N LEU A 269 -4.35 4.08 4.33
CA LEU A 269 -5.18 5.27 4.26
C LEU A 269 -5.21 6.01 5.60
N ALA A 270 -5.08 7.34 5.60
CA ALA A 270 -5.35 8.20 6.75
C ALA A 270 -6.68 8.94 6.58
N ILE A 271 -7.50 8.95 7.63
CA ILE A 271 -8.83 9.58 7.64
C ILE A 271 -9.23 10.05 9.05
N TRP A 272 -10.06 11.10 9.14
CA TRP A 272 -10.70 11.46 10.41
C TRP A 272 -11.89 10.55 10.70
N SER A 273 -12.00 10.12 11.95
CA SER A 273 -13.14 9.35 12.42
C SER A 273 -14.47 10.06 12.19
N ASP A 274 -14.53 11.37 12.44
CA ASP A 274 -15.78 12.14 12.38
C ASP A 274 -16.33 12.19 10.95
N ASP A 275 -15.45 12.32 9.96
CA ASP A 275 -15.81 12.28 8.53
C ASP A 275 -16.56 11.01 8.14
N ILE A 276 -16.20 9.89 8.79
CA ILE A 276 -16.83 8.59 8.56
C ILE A 276 -18.07 8.42 9.44
N LEU A 277 -18.00 8.76 10.73
CA LEU A 277 -19.12 8.59 11.66
C LEU A 277 -20.31 9.50 11.31
N ASP A 278 -20.07 10.67 10.72
CA ASP A 278 -21.10 11.62 10.31
C ASP A 278 -21.71 11.31 8.93
N SER A 279 -21.31 10.18 8.32
CA SER A 279 -21.75 9.78 6.97
C SER A 279 -23.01 8.92 6.91
N ASP A 280 -23.58 8.60 8.07
CA ASP A 280 -24.73 7.72 8.20
C ASP A 280 -24.47 6.34 7.57
N ILE A 281 -23.49 5.64 8.15
CA ILE A 281 -22.93 4.36 7.66
C ILE A 281 -24.02 3.30 7.40
N ASP A 282 -25.08 3.30 8.22
CA ASP A 282 -26.21 2.37 8.08
C ASP A 282 -26.97 2.54 6.77
N ASN A 283 -27.02 3.77 6.26
CA ASN A 283 -27.71 4.12 5.03
C ASN A 283 -26.78 4.19 3.80
N TRP A 284 -25.52 3.75 3.93
CA TRP A 284 -24.68 3.56 2.75
C TRP A 284 -25.33 2.56 1.78
N PRO A 285 -25.28 2.79 0.45
CA PRO A 285 -25.87 1.89 -0.53
C PRO A 285 -25.31 0.47 -0.41
N ALA A 286 -26.18 -0.53 -0.31
CA ALA A 286 -25.76 -1.92 -0.10
C ALA A 286 -24.85 -2.49 -1.20
N ALA A 287 -24.93 -1.92 -2.41
CA ALA A 287 -24.10 -2.32 -3.56
C ALA A 287 -22.68 -1.71 -3.54
N LYS A 288 -22.39 -0.79 -2.61
CA LYS A 288 -21.10 -0.10 -2.52
C LYS A 288 -20.28 -0.67 -1.38
N SER A 289 -19.02 -0.97 -1.65
CA SER A 289 -18.06 -1.35 -0.60
C SER A 289 -17.66 -0.13 0.22
N ASP A 290 -17.01 -0.35 1.37
CA ASP A 290 -16.39 0.72 2.13
C ASP A 290 -15.29 1.43 1.31
N GLU A 291 -14.51 0.70 0.50
CA GLU A 291 -13.56 1.32 -0.43
C GLU A 291 -14.26 2.33 -1.35
N ASP A 292 -15.38 1.93 -1.97
CA ASP A 292 -16.11 2.79 -2.91
C ASP A 292 -16.69 4.02 -2.19
N MET A 293 -17.22 3.84 -0.98
CA MET A 293 -17.77 4.93 -0.20
C MET A 293 -16.68 5.94 0.19
N ILE A 294 -15.55 5.46 0.71
CA ILE A 294 -14.51 6.31 1.28
C ILE A 294 -13.75 7.09 0.21
N VAL A 295 -13.46 6.49 -0.95
CA VAL A 295 -12.61 7.15 -1.97
C VAL A 295 -13.39 7.82 -3.10
N MET A 296 -14.67 7.46 -3.30
CA MET A 296 -15.47 8.03 -4.39
C MET A 296 -16.72 8.76 -3.92
N GLU A 297 -17.57 8.14 -3.09
CA GLU A 297 -18.92 8.67 -2.83
C GLU A 297 -18.94 9.75 -1.75
N LEU A 298 -18.27 9.53 -0.61
CA LEU A 298 -18.23 10.49 0.49
C LEU A 298 -17.47 11.77 0.14
N PRO A 299 -16.30 11.71 -0.55
CA PRO A 299 -15.63 12.91 -1.03
C PRO A 299 -16.55 13.82 -1.87
N LYS A 300 -17.36 13.22 -2.76
CA LYS A 300 -18.36 13.94 -3.58
C LYS A 300 -19.48 14.53 -2.71
N ARG A 301 -20.02 13.73 -1.79
CA ARG A 301 -21.14 14.13 -0.92
C ARG A 301 -20.82 15.33 -0.05
N TYR A 302 -19.59 15.40 0.47
CA TYR A 302 -19.17 16.48 1.37
C TYR A 302 -18.62 17.71 0.65
N TYR A 303 -18.58 17.72 -0.69
CA TYR A 303 -18.12 18.85 -1.50
C TYR A 303 -16.81 19.49 -1.02
N ARG A 304 -15.85 18.68 -0.52
CA ARG A 304 -14.61 19.23 0.08
C ARG A 304 -13.60 19.78 -0.94
N ARG A 305 -14.07 20.14 -2.13
CA ARG A 305 -13.26 20.74 -3.18
C ARG A 305 -13.21 22.25 -2.99
N GLU A 306 -12.13 22.74 -2.39
CA GLU A 306 -11.70 24.11 -2.61
C GLU A 306 -10.68 24.10 -3.74
N TYR A 307 -11.03 24.67 -4.89
CA TYR A 307 -10.01 25.02 -5.86
C TYR A 307 -9.15 26.12 -5.23
N CYS A 308 -7.82 26.01 -5.33
CA CYS A 308 -6.96 27.16 -5.06
C CYS A 308 -7.41 28.30 -5.98
N SER A 309 -8.04 29.33 -5.41
CA SER A 309 -8.20 30.61 -6.07
C SER A 309 -6.78 31.12 -6.36
N SER A 310 -6.42 31.14 -7.64
CA SER A 310 -5.18 31.69 -8.17
C SER A 310 -4.93 33.13 -7.75
#